data_AF-A0A0Q6Q0M3-F1
#
_entry.id   AF-A0A0Q6Q0M3-F1
#
_cell.length_a   1.000
_cell.length_b   1.000
_cell.length_c   1.000
_cell.angle_alpha   90.00
_cell.angle_beta   90.00
_cell.angle_gamma   90.00
#
_symmetry.space_group_name_H-M   'P 1'
#
loop_
_entity.id
_entity.type
_entity.pdbx_description
1 polymer ?
#
loop_
_entity_poly.entity_id
_entity_poly.type
_entity_poly.pdbx_seq_one_letter_code
_entity_poly.pdbx_strand_id
1 'polypeptide(L)' 'MKRIWPLLVPGVILSAVGLVWTLQGLNVLRGSVMSGSSLWATMGPIVLLLGLVLIAIAIARRRRKR' A
#
# COMPACT_ATOMS: atom_id res chain seq x y z
N MET A 1 -15.43 2.16 -17.41
CA MET A 1 -14.77 2.79 -16.24
C MET A 1 -15.10 2.11 -14.91
N LYS A 2 -16.33 1.63 -14.63
CA LYS A 2 -16.69 1.00 -13.35
C LYS A 2 -15.87 -0.25 -12.96
N ARG A 3 -15.32 -1.01 -13.92
CA ARG A 3 -14.54 -2.25 -13.65
C ARG A 3 -13.15 -2.06 -13.02
N ILE A 4 -12.63 -0.83 -12.93
CA ILE A 4 -11.26 -0.59 -12.41
C ILE A 4 -11.25 -0.24 -10.92
N TRP A 5 -12.33 0.36 -10.41
CA TRP A 5 -12.51 0.75 -9.02
C TRP A 5 -12.29 -0.39 -8.01
N PRO A 6 -12.71 -1.64 -8.28
CA PRO A 6 -12.49 -2.75 -7.37
C PRO A 6 -11.01 -3.09 -7.13
N LEU A 7 -10.10 -2.64 -7.99
CA LEU A 7 -8.66 -2.89 -7.86
C LEU A 7 -7.91 -1.62 -7.45
N LEU A 8 -8.31 -0.47 -7.97
CA LEU A 8 -7.69 0.81 -7.64
C LEU A 8 -7.92 1.21 -6.19
N VAL A 9 -9.16 1.11 -5.68
CA VAL A 9 -9.49 1.58 -4.34
C VAL A 9 -8.74 0.76 -3.27
N PRO A 10 -8.78 -0.59 -3.29
CA PRO A 10 -7.99 -1.38 -2.35
C PRO A 10 -6.49 -1.15 -2.52
N GLY A 11 -6.00 -0.98 -3.76
CA GLY A 11 -4.59 -0.71 -4.02
C GLY A 11 -4.11 0.59 -3.36
N VAL A 12 -4.88 1.68 -3.50
CA VAL A 12 -4.56 2.97 -2.87
C VAL A 12 -4.59 2.87 -1.35
N ILE A 13 -5.62 2.21 -0.79
CA ILE A 13 -5.74 2.03 0.67
C ILE A 13 -4.54 1.22 1.20
N LEU A 14 -4.22 0.08 0.57
CA LEU A 14 -3.10 -0.76 0.98
C LEU A 14 -1.77 -0.02 0.85
N SER A 15 -1.56 0.76 -0.22
CA SER A 15 -0.35 1.57 -0.35
C SER A 15 -0.23 2.63 0.75
N ALA A 16 -1.32 3.33 1.09
CA ALA A 16 -1.32 4.32 2.16
C ALA A 16 -1.04 3.68 3.53
N VAL A 17 -1.74 2.58 3.85
CA VAL A 17 -1.57 1.85 5.11
C VAL A 17 -0.16 1.27 5.22
N GLY A 18 0.33 0.62 4.16
CA GLY A 18 1.67 0.06 4.11
C GLY A 18 2.74 1.12 4.32
N LEU A 19 2.59 2.29 3.69
CA LEU A 19 3.52 3.42 3.88
C LEU A 19 3.54 3.91 5.33
N VAL A 20 2.36 4.09 5.96
CA VAL A 20 2.28 4.50 7.36
C VAL A 20 2.96 3.48 8.26
N TRP A 21 2.70 2.19 8.06
CA TRP A 21 3.32 1.12 8.85
C TRP A 21 4.83 1.04 8.65
N THR A 22 5.33 1.24 7.43
CA THR A 22 6.78 1.33 7.17
C THR A 22 7.39 2.48 7.96
N LEU A 23 6.80 3.66 7.87
CA LEU A 23 7.32 4.84 8.57
C LEU A 23 7.23 4.70 10.10
N GLN A 24 6.20 4.04 10.62
CA GLN A 24 6.11 3.70 12.04
C GLN A 24 7.19 2.68 12.43
N GLY A 25 7.33 1.57 11.70
CA GLY A 25 8.33 0.55 11.97
C GLY A 25 9.76 1.08 11.92
N LEU A 26 10.06 1.98 10.99
CA LEU A 26 11.36 2.68 10.88
C LEU A 26 11.55 3.80 11.93
N ASN A 27 10.60 3.97 12.84
CA ASN A 27 10.62 4.98 13.90
C ASN A 27 10.66 6.44 13.41
N VAL A 28 10.20 6.66 12.17
CA VAL A 28 9.99 7.99 11.57
C VAL A 28 8.70 8.60 12.09
N LEU A 29 7.61 7.82 12.08
CA LEU A 29 6.34 8.18 12.71
C LEU A 29 6.30 7.60 14.13
N ARG A 30 6.32 8.50 15.12
CA ARG A 30 6.41 8.18 16.55
C ARG A 30 5.06 8.36 17.26
N GLY A 31 4.99 7.91 18.51
CA GLY A 31 3.81 8.12 19.37
C GLY A 31 2.76 7.01 19.31
N SER A 32 3.07 5.86 18.69
CA SER A 32 2.22 4.67 18.75
C SER A 32 3.00 3.44 19.22
N VAL A 33 2.27 2.40 19.61
CA VAL A 33 2.81 1.06 19.99
C VAL A 33 3.59 0.42 18.83
N MET A 34 3.43 0.94 17.61
CA MET A 34 4.01 0.39 16.38
C MET A 34 5.36 1.04 16.04
N SER A 35 5.71 2.15 16.69
CA SER A 35 6.91 2.92 16.41
C SER A 35 8.19 2.17 16.80
N GLY A 36 9.13 2.01 15.88
CA GLY A 36 10.41 1.35 16.11
C GLY A 36 10.35 -0.18 16.24
N SER A 37 9.26 -0.81 15.79
CA SER A 37 9.10 -2.26 15.80
C SER A 37 9.48 -2.90 14.46
N SER A 38 10.39 -3.88 14.51
CA SER A 38 10.86 -4.64 13.34
C SER A 38 9.74 -5.37 12.58
N LEU A 39 8.64 -5.71 13.29
CA LEU A 39 7.46 -6.31 12.68
C LEU A 39 6.82 -5.33 11.68
N TRP A 40 6.54 -4.10 12.10
CA TRP A 40 5.92 -3.10 11.24
C TRP A 40 6.87 -2.59 10.16
N ALA A 41 8.19 -2.56 10.45
CA ALA A 41 9.22 -2.24 9.47
C ALA A 41 9.28 -3.26 8.33
N THR A 42 8.88 -4.52 8.59
CA THR A 42 8.85 -5.60 7.60
C THR A 42 7.49 -5.69 6.90
N MET A 43 6.39 -5.62 7.65
CA MET A 43 5.04 -5.74 7.11
C MET A 43 4.61 -4.51 6.30
N GLY A 44 5.02 -3.30 6.71
CA GLY A 44 4.72 -2.07 6.00
C GLY A 44 5.15 -2.11 4.52
N PRO A 45 6.43 -2.40 4.21
CA PRO A 45 6.90 -2.53 2.83
C PRO A 45 6.16 -3.62 2.03
N ILE A 46 5.86 -4.76 2.66
CA ILE A 46 5.11 -5.84 2.00
C ILE A 46 3.72 -5.35 1.58
N VAL A 47 2.98 -4.73 2.51
CA VAL A 47 1.63 -4.20 2.23
C VAL A 47 1.68 -3.06 1.21
N LEU A 48 2.68 -2.18 1.30
CA LEU A 48 2.90 -1.09 0.35
C LEU A 48 3.08 -1.64 -1.07
N LEU A 49 3.97 -2.63 -1.24
CA LEU A 49 4.24 -3.27 -2.53
C LEU A 49 3.00 -3.95 -3.10
N LEU A 50 2.23 -4.67 -2.27
CA LEU A 50 0.96 -5.29 -2.71
C LEU A 50 -0.04 -4.24 -3.22
N GLY A 51 -0.18 -3.11 -2.53
CA GLY A 51 -1.02 -2.00 -2.97
C GLY A 51 -0.58 -1.43 -4.31
N LEU A 52 0.74 -1.21 -4.49
CA LEU A 52 1.31 -0.71 -5.74
C LEU A 52 1.10 -1.68 -6.90
N VAL A 53 1.23 -2.98 -6.67
CA VAL A 53 0.96 -4.03 -7.66
C VAL A 53 -0.51 -3.99 -8.11
N LEU A 54 -1.46 -3.84 -7.17
CA LEU A 54 -2.88 -3.73 -7.51
C LEU A 54 -3.17 -2.49 -8.36
N ILE A 55 -2.57 -1.34 -8.01
CA ILE A 55 -2.69 -0.10 -8.79
C ILE A 55 -2.13 -0.31 -10.19
N ALA A 56 -0.93 -0.91 -10.30
CA ALA A 56 -0.28 -1.18 -11.59
C ALA A 56 -1.14 -2.10 -12.46
N ILE A 57 -1.69 -3.18 -11.92
CA ILE A 57 -2.61 -4.10 -12.62
C ILE A 57 -3.86 -3.35 -13.08
N ALA A 58 -4.44 -2.51 -12.23
CA ALA A 58 -5.63 -1.75 -12.57
C ALA A 58 -5.37 -0.80 -13.75
N ILE A 59 -4.25 -0.07 -13.73
CA ILE A 59 -3.82 0.83 -14.80
C ILE A 59 -3.51 0.04 -16.09
N ALA A 60 -2.80 -1.07 -16.01
CA ALA A 60 -2.47 -1.91 -17.15
C ALA A 60 -3.73 -2.48 -17.84
N ARG A 61 -4.73 -2.90 -17.05
CA ARG A 61 -6.04 -3.34 -17.57
C ARG A 61 -6.81 -2.20 -18.25
N ARG A 62 -6.63 -0.94 -17.81
CA ARG A 62 -7.22 0.23 -18.50
C ARG A 62 -6.58 0.44 -19.87
N ARG A 63 -5.25 0.34 -19.95
CA ARG A 63 -4.49 0.57 -21.19
C ARG A 63 -4.84 -0.45 -22.28
N ARG A 64 -5.00 -1.74 -21.92
CA ARG A 64 -5.42 -2.78 -22.88
C ARG A 64 -6.87 -2.65 -23.39
N LYS A 65 -7.70 -1.89 -22.68
CA LYS A 65 -9.13 -1.73 -23.02
C LYS A 65 -9.42 -0.42 -23.76
N ARG A 66 -8.39 0.42 -23.93
CA ARG A 66 -8.38 1.53 -24.88
C ARG A 66 -7.78 1.03 -26.18
#